data_AF-A0A7D4YNY1-F1
#
_entry.id   AF-A0A7D4YNY1-F1
#
_cell.length_a   1.000
_cell.length_b   1.000
_cell.length_c   1.000
_cell.angle_alpha   90.00
_cell.angle_beta   90.00
_cell.angle_gamma   90.00
#
_symmetry.space_group_name_H-M   'P 1'
#
loop_
_entity.id
_entity.type
_entity.pdbx_description
1 polymer ?
#
loop_
_entity_poly.entity_id
_entity_poly.type
_entity_poly.pdbx_seq_one_letter_code
_entity_poly.pdbx_strand_id
1 'polypeptide(L)'
;MSVSNHRRLRYPLGVVALVVGIFALDVALGVLVDSAVASGFPGWLPTFGTVGETVVAYSLLGNAYTYLFVPAAAFWLGVRYAGGE
;
A
#
# COMPACT_ATOMS: atom_id res chain seq x y z
N MET A 1 6.55 -35.34 -17.85
CA MET A 1 5.37 -34.78 -17.16
C MET A 1 5.76 -33.43 -16.58
N SER A 2 5.46 -32.33 -17.28
CA SER A 2 5.73 -30.98 -16.78
C SER A 2 4.66 -30.07 -17.38
N VAL A 3 4.39 -28.93 -16.71
CA VAL A 3 3.43 -27.90 -17.08
C VAL A 3 1.99 -28.15 -16.61
N SER A 4 1.75 -28.01 -15.29
CA SER A 4 0.47 -27.51 -14.75
C SER A 4 0.60 -27.21 -13.25
N ASN A 5 1.31 -26.14 -12.88
CA ASN A 5 1.25 -25.64 -11.49
C ASN A 5 1.34 -24.10 -11.34
N HIS A 6 1.34 -23.36 -12.45
CA HIS A 6 1.50 -21.90 -12.45
C HIS A 6 0.28 -21.15 -11.90
N ARG A 7 -0.90 -21.78 -11.81
CA ARG A 7 -2.12 -21.14 -11.26
C ARG A 7 -2.16 -21.13 -9.73
N ARG A 8 -1.65 -22.17 -9.06
CA ARG A 8 -1.67 -22.29 -7.59
C ARG A 8 -0.67 -21.38 -6.87
N LEU A 9 0.49 -21.09 -7.48
CA LEU A 9 1.50 -20.20 -6.87
C LEU A 9 1.19 -18.70 -7.00
N ARG A 10 0.28 -18.29 -7.90
CA ARG A 10 -0.06 -16.86 -8.07
C ARG A 10 -0.82 -16.28 -6.89
N TYR A 11 -1.57 -17.11 -6.16
CA TYR A 11 -2.33 -16.70 -4.99
C TYR A 11 -1.44 -16.31 -3.79
N PRO A 12 -0.54 -17.19 -3.29
CA PRO A 12 0.35 -16.82 -2.20
C PRO A 12 1.30 -15.68 -2.61
N LEU A 13 1.74 -15.64 -3.87
CA LEU A 13 2.59 -14.55 -4.36
C LEU A 13 1.86 -13.20 -4.37
N GLY A 14 0.57 -13.18 -4.76
CA GLY A 14 -0.25 -11.98 -4.75
C GLY A 14 -0.53 -11.46 -3.34
N VAL A 15 -0.77 -12.36 -2.38
CA VAL A 15 -0.94 -12.00 -0.97
C VAL A 15 0.38 -11.48 -0.38
N VAL A 16 1.50 -12.14 -0.66
CA VAL A 16 2.82 -11.68 -0.22
C VAL A 16 3.14 -10.29 -0.80
N ALA A 17 2.90 -10.09 -2.10
CA ALA A 17 3.09 -8.78 -2.73
C ALA A 17 2.19 -7.70 -2.12
N LEU A 18 0.94 -8.02 -1.78
CA LEU A 18 0.03 -7.12 -1.08
C LEU A 18 0.59 -6.75 0.30
N VAL A 19 0.96 -7.73 1.12
CA VAL A 19 1.50 -7.52 2.48
C VAL A 19 2.80 -6.71 2.45
N VAL A 20 3.72 -7.04 1.54
CA VAL A 20 4.97 -6.30 1.36
C VAL A 20 4.68 -4.86 0.91
N GLY A 21 3.73 -4.66 0.00
CA GLY A 21 3.31 -3.33 -0.44
C GLY A 21 2.76 -2.46 0.69
N ILE A 22 1.98 -3.05 1.60
CA ILE A 22 1.44 -2.35 2.78
C ILE A 22 2.57 -1.90 3.70
N PHE A 23 3.47 -2.81 4.05
CA PHE A 23 4.60 -2.49 4.92
C PHE A 23 5.52 -1.43 4.30
N ALA A 24 5.78 -1.53 3.00
CA ALA A 24 6.58 -0.55 2.29
C ALA A 24 5.93 0.84 2.30
N LEU A 25 4.60 0.91 2.15
CA LEU A 25 3.87 2.16 2.20
C LEU A 25 3.91 2.79 3.60
N ASP A 26 3.70 1.99 4.65
CA ASP A 26 3.71 2.45 6.04
C ASP A 26 5.09 3.03 6.41
N VAL A 27 6.17 2.32 6.06
CA VAL A 27 7.54 2.80 6.25
C VAL A 27 7.80 4.08 5.46
N ALA A 28 7.36 4.15 4.19
CA ALA A 28 7.55 5.33 3.36
C ALA A 28 6.84 6.57 3.94
N LEU A 29 5.62 6.41 4.43
CA LEU A 29 4.89 7.49 5.10
C LEU A 29 5.56 7.90 6.40
N GLY A 30 6.02 6.95 7.21
CA GLY A 30 6.76 7.24 8.44
C GLY A 30 8.02 8.08 8.18
N VAL A 31 8.85 7.66 7.21
CA VAL A 31 10.06 8.40 6.79
C VAL A 31 9.70 9.79 6.25
N LEU A 32 8.63 9.90 5.48
CA LEU A 32 8.19 11.17 4.92
C LEU A 32 7.79 12.15 6.04
N VAL A 33 7.00 11.69 7.02
CA VAL A 33 6.58 12.52 8.16
C VAL A 33 7.79 12.94 9.00
N ASP A 34 8.70 12.02 9.30
CA ASP A 34 9.90 12.33 10.09
C ASP A 34 10.79 13.35 9.37
N SER A 35 10.98 13.19 8.05
CA SER A 35 11.72 14.16 7.23
C SER A 35 11.04 15.53 7.17
N ALA A 36 9.70 15.55 7.10
CA ALA A 36 8.91 16.77 7.06
C ALA A 36 9.01 17.57 8.36
N VAL A 37 9.09 16.88 9.51
CA VAL A 37 9.26 17.51 10.82
C VAL A 37 10.71 17.96 11.05
N ALA A 38 11.70 17.14 10.66
CA ALA A 38 13.11 17.43 10.92
C ALA A 38 13.70 18.48 9.98
N SER A 39 13.34 18.44 8.70
CA SER A 39 13.98 19.23 7.63
C SER A 39 13.01 19.95 6.69
N GLY A 40 11.69 19.77 6.88
CA GLY A 40 10.67 20.24 5.94
C GLY A 40 10.38 19.23 4.82
N PHE A 41 9.30 19.46 4.06
CA PHE A 41 8.91 18.54 2.99
C PHE A 41 9.91 18.56 1.82
N PRO A 42 10.12 17.41 1.13
CA PRO A 42 10.93 17.38 -0.07
C PRO A 42 10.37 18.30 -1.15
N GLY A 43 11.20 19.08 -1.84
CA GLY A 43 10.75 20.04 -2.86
C GLY A 43 10.04 19.45 -4.08
N TRP A 44 10.04 18.12 -4.23
CA TRP A 44 9.28 17.41 -5.26
C TRP A 44 7.87 17.01 -4.80
N LEU A 45 7.55 17.13 -3.50
CA LEU A 45 6.22 16.87 -2.96
C LEU A 45 5.38 18.16 -2.93
N PRO A 46 4.14 18.15 -3.46
CA PRO A 46 3.21 19.26 -3.27
C PRO A 46 2.93 19.50 -1.79
N THR A 47 3.37 20.65 -1.28
CA THR A 47 2.98 21.13 0.04
C THR A 47 1.73 21.98 -0.07
N PHE A 48 0.70 21.66 0.72
CA PHE A 48 -0.54 22.41 0.78
C PHE A 48 -0.62 23.14 2.12
N GLY A 49 -0.73 24.47 2.09
CA GLY A 49 -0.86 25.27 3.30
C GLY A 49 0.30 25.08 4.26
N THR A 50 0.02 24.58 5.47
CA THR A 50 1.02 24.33 6.51
C THR A 50 1.60 22.91 6.45
N VAL A 51 2.80 22.71 7.01
CA VAL A 51 3.44 21.37 7.11
C VAL A 51 2.52 20.36 7.79
N GLY A 52 1.85 20.76 8.87
CA GLY A 52 0.91 19.89 9.59
C GLY A 52 -0.30 19.49 8.74
N GLU A 53 -0.87 20.43 7.99
CA GLU A 53 -1.99 20.17 7.08
C GLU A 53 -1.60 19.21 5.94
N THR A 54 -0.40 19.41 5.38
CA THR A 54 0.17 18.51 4.37
C THR A 54 0.39 17.10 4.94
N VAL A 55 0.96 16.97 6.14
CA VAL A 55 1.15 15.68 6.82
C VAL A 55 -0.19 14.98 7.05
N VAL A 56 -1.21 15.70 7.49
CA VAL A 56 -2.55 15.14 7.72
C VAL A 56 -3.17 14.67 6.40
N ALA A 57 -3.07 15.45 5.32
CA ALA A 57 -3.58 15.06 4.02
C ALA A 57 -2.94 13.77 3.49
N TYR A 58 -1.61 13.65 3.56
CA TYR A 58 -0.90 12.44 3.15
C TYR A 58 -1.19 11.25 4.07
N SER A 59 -1.28 11.48 5.38
CA SER A 59 -1.67 10.44 6.35
C SER A 59 -3.09 9.94 6.08
N LEU A 60 -4.02 10.83 5.71
CA LEU A 60 -5.40 10.46 5.38
C LEU A 60 -5.46 9.59 4.12
N LEU A 61 -4.69 9.94 3.08
CA LEU A 61 -4.56 9.14 1.86
C LEU A 61 -3.92 7.78 2.15
N GLY A 62 -2.87 7.75 2.97
CA GLY A 62 -2.23 6.52 3.43
C GLY A 62 -3.19 5.60 4.20
N ASN A 63 -3.98 6.18 5.10
CA ASN A 63 -5.03 5.48 5.84
C ASN A 63 -6.14 4.97 4.91
N ALA A 64 -6.61 5.79 3.97
CA ALA A 64 -7.59 5.34 2.99
C ALA A 64 -7.06 4.16 2.17
N TYR A 65 -5.80 4.21 1.73
CA TYR A 65 -5.16 3.08 1.06
C TYR A 65 -5.14 1.82 1.93
N THR A 66 -4.69 1.96 3.18
CA THR A 66 -4.50 0.84 4.10
C THR A 66 -5.82 0.24 4.61
N TYR A 67 -6.85 1.04 4.81
CA TYR A 67 -8.11 0.57 5.40
C TYR A 67 -9.23 0.34 4.39
N LEU A 68 -9.20 0.95 3.20
CA LEU A 68 -10.20 0.70 2.14
C LEU A 68 -9.63 -0.14 1.01
N PHE A 69 -8.51 0.28 0.43
CA PHE A 69 -8.00 -0.34 -0.80
C PHE A 69 -7.36 -1.70 -0.54
N VAL A 70 -6.65 -1.85 0.57
CA VAL A 70 -6.01 -3.12 0.95
C VAL A 70 -7.04 -4.23 1.21
N PRO A 71 -8.07 -4.04 2.06
CA PRO A 71 -9.12 -5.05 2.22
C PRO A 71 -9.89 -5.31 0.94
N ALA A 72 -10.16 -4.28 0.13
CA ALA A 72 -10.80 -4.44 -1.17
C ALA A 72 -9.95 -5.28 -2.14
N ALA A 73 -8.64 -5.05 -2.17
CA ALA A 73 -7.70 -5.83 -2.98
C ALA A 73 -7.58 -7.28 -2.47
N ALA A 74 -7.52 -7.48 -1.15
CA ALA A 74 -7.53 -8.81 -0.54
C ALA A 74 -8.83 -9.57 -0.86
N PHE A 75 -9.98 -8.90 -0.77
CA PHE A 75 -11.28 -9.46 -1.13
C PHE A 75 -11.35 -9.77 -2.62
N TRP A 76 -10.88 -8.88 -3.50
CA TRP A 76 -10.84 -9.11 -4.95
C TRP A 76 -9.93 -10.29 -5.33
N LEU A 77 -8.76 -10.40 -4.69
CA LEU A 77 -7.88 -11.58 -4.80
C LEU A 77 -8.61 -12.84 -4.33
N GLY A 78 -9.30 -12.78 -3.19
CA GLY A 78 -10.14 -13.86 -2.68
C GLY A 78 -11.20 -14.30 -3.68
N VAL A 79 -12.03 -13.39 -4.18
CA VAL A 79 -13.10 -13.69 -5.15
C VAL A 79 -12.55 -14.25 -6.46
N ARG A 80 -11.46 -13.66 -6.98
CA ARG A 80 -10.91 -14.05 -8.28
C ARG A 80 -10.24 -15.43 -8.27
N TYR A 81 -9.74 -15.87 -7.13
CA TYR A 81 -9.02 -17.15 -7.01
C TYR A 81 -9.74 -18.21 -6.18
N ALA A 82 -10.72 -17.85 -5.34
CA ALA A 82 -11.60 -18.79 -4.65
C ALA A 82 -12.85 -19.15 -5.50
N GLY A 83 -13.22 -18.33 -6.48
CA GLY A 83 -14.30 -18.63 -7.43
C GLY A 83 -13.87 -19.47 -8.65
N GLY A 84 -12.61 -19.92 -8.69
CA GLY A 84 -12.16 -20.93 -9.64
C GLY A 84 -12.25 -22.30 -8.98
N GLU A 85 -13.26 -23.06 -9.40
CA GLU A 85 -13.56 -24.48 -9.12
C GLU A 85 -12.39 -25.35 -8.61
#